data_AF-A0A7J4DUD8-F1
#
_entry.id   AF-A0A7J4DUD8-F1
#
_cell.length_a   1.000
_cell.length_b   1.000
_cell.length_c   1.000
_cell.angle_alpha   90.00
_cell.angle_beta   90.00
_cell.angle_gamma   90.00
#
_symmetry.space_group_name_H-M   'P 1'
#
loop_
_entity.id
_entity.type
_entity.pdbx_description
1 polymer ?
#
loop_
_entity_poly.entity_id
_entity_poly.type
_entity_poly.pdbx_seq_one_letter_code
_entity_poly.pdbx_strand_id
1 'polypeptide(L)'
;MKYRFMDIAACPMCKHFPLELYVIETKEYPEREDQIKALLEKYKPPLCELYCYKLQTPIGKPIKELKGGETPCHECLKIEVAIGVIY
;
A
#
# COMPACT_ATOMS: atom_id res chain seq x y z
N MET A 1 -0.33 10.25 -0.97
CA MET A 1 0.66 9.15 -1.15
C MET A 1 -0.06 7.81 -1.14
N LYS A 2 0.24 6.90 -2.09
CA LYS A 2 -0.33 5.54 -2.08
C LYS A 2 0.49 4.62 -1.17
N TYR A 3 -0.15 3.69 -0.46
CA TYR A 3 0.55 2.71 0.39
C TYR A 3 1.58 1.86 -0.36
N ARG A 4 1.38 1.63 -1.67
CA ARG A 4 2.34 0.91 -2.53
C ARG A 4 3.73 1.55 -2.55
N PHE A 5 3.84 2.85 -2.27
CA PHE A 5 5.15 3.51 -2.18
C PHE A 5 6.03 2.90 -1.07
N MET A 6 5.43 2.50 0.05
CA MET A 6 6.18 1.91 1.17
C MET A 6 6.76 0.53 0.87
N ASP A 7 6.31 -0.12 -0.21
CA ASP A 7 6.85 -1.40 -0.68
C ASP A 7 8.23 -1.24 -1.36
N ILE A 8 8.58 -0.02 -1.77
CA ILE A 8 9.85 0.30 -2.46
C ILE A 8 10.69 1.35 -1.72
N ALA A 9 10.09 2.09 -0.79
CA ALA A 9 10.75 3.19 -0.10
C ALA A 9 11.74 2.67 0.95
N ALA A 10 13.02 2.92 0.75
CA ALA A 10 14.09 2.68 1.72
C ALA A 10 14.71 4.01 2.18
N CYS A 11 15.28 4.04 3.39
CA CYS A 11 15.94 5.25 3.90
C CYS A 11 17.15 5.60 2.99
N PRO A 12 17.23 6.82 2.43
CA PRO A 12 18.29 7.17 1.49
C PRO A 12 19.68 7.25 2.15
N MET A 13 19.74 7.45 3.48
CA MET A 13 20.99 7.60 4.23
C MET A 13 21.60 6.25 4.62
N CYS A 14 20.79 5.36 5.22
CA CYS A 14 21.27 4.10 5.79
C CYS A 14 20.77 2.84 5.05
N LYS A 15 19.93 3.00 4.01
CA LYS A 15 19.32 1.91 3.24
C LYS A 15 18.46 0.94 4.08
N HIS A 16 17.97 1.39 5.23
CA HIS A 16 17.05 0.62 6.04
C HIS A 16 15.72 0.41 5.31
N PHE A 17 15.23 -0.83 5.37
CA PHE A 17 13.98 -1.28 4.77
C PHE A 17 13.53 -2.55 5.50
N PRO A 18 12.24 -2.72 5.83
CA PRO A 18 11.11 -1.80 5.63
C PRO A 18 11.14 -0.57 6.55
N LEU A 19 10.49 0.52 6.12
CA LEU A 19 10.32 1.73 6.94
C LEU A 19 8.98 1.69 7.70
N GLU A 20 8.88 2.44 8.79
CA GLU A 20 7.63 2.56 9.54
C GLU A 20 6.77 3.68 8.96
N LEU A 21 5.47 3.44 8.74
CA LEU A 21 4.51 4.45 8.29
C LEU A 21 3.46 4.73 9.36
N TYR A 22 3.46 5.95 9.88
CA TYR A 22 2.42 6.47 10.76
C TYR A 22 1.48 7.37 9.97
N VAL A 23 0.23 6.94 9.81
CA VAL A 23 -0.79 7.66 9.04
C VAL A 23 -1.55 8.60 9.95
N ILE A 24 -1.59 9.88 9.60
CA ILE A 24 -2.31 10.93 10.35
C ILE A 24 -3.63 11.26 9.64
N GLU A 25 -3.60 11.43 8.32
CA GLU A 25 -4.77 11.76 7.52
C GLU A 25 -4.79 10.94 6.23
N THR A 26 -5.96 10.41 5.88
CA THR A 26 -6.23 9.76 4.60
C THR A 26 -7.35 10.46 3.86
N LYS A 27 -7.23 10.55 2.53
CA LYS A 27 -8.28 11.00 1.62
C LYS A 27 -8.75 9.84 0.77
N GLU A 28 -10.06 9.77 0.54
CA GLU A 28 -10.68 8.77 -0.31
C GLU A 28 -11.19 9.43 -1.60
N TYR A 29 -10.95 8.76 -2.73
CA TYR A 29 -11.33 9.23 -4.06
C TYR A 29 -12.22 8.17 -4.75
N PRO A 30 -13.51 8.11 -4.40
CA PRO A 30 -14.44 7.10 -4.92
C PRO A 30 -14.71 7.23 -6.42
N GLU A 31 -14.49 8.41 -7.02
CA GLU A 31 -14.68 8.67 -8.44
C GLU A 31 -13.74 7.88 -9.37
N ARG A 32 -12.74 7.19 -8.80
CA ARG A 32 -11.73 6.39 -9.53
C ARG A 32 -12.13 4.93 -9.72
N GLU A 33 -13.34 4.54 -9.33
CA GLU A 33 -13.83 3.15 -9.34
C GLU A 33 -13.60 2.43 -10.68
N ASP A 34 -13.96 3.06 -11.80
CA ASP A 34 -13.89 2.42 -13.12
C ASP A 34 -12.45 2.16 -13.56
N GLN A 35 -11.53 3.08 -13.24
CA GLN A 35 -10.10 2.93 -13.51
C GLN A 35 -9.48 1.82 -12.64
N ILE A 36 -9.93 1.70 -11.39
CA ILE A 36 -9.46 0.67 -10.46
C ILE A 36 -9.92 -0.71 -10.93
N LYS A 37 -11.19 -0.84 -11.37
CA LYS A 37 -11.70 -2.10 -11.93
C LYS A 37 -10.92 -2.53 -13.16
N ALA A 38 -10.72 -1.64 -14.13
CA ALA A 38 -9.93 -1.94 -15.33
C ALA A 38 -8.48 -2.38 -14.99
N LEU A 39 -7.89 -1.79 -13.95
CA LEU A 39 -6.55 -2.16 -13.49
C LEU A 39 -6.52 -3.54 -12.85
N LEU A 40 -7.52 -3.90 -12.04
CA LEU A 40 -7.61 -5.20 -11.37
C LEU A 40 -8.01 -6.35 -12.31
N GLU A 41 -8.73 -6.07 -13.39
CA GLU A 41 -8.95 -7.04 -14.46
C GLU A 41 -7.65 -7.40 -15.18
N LYS A 42 -6.78 -6.41 -15.39
CA LYS A 42 -5.48 -6.59 -16.05
C LYS A 42 -4.41 -7.19 -15.12
N TYR A 43 -4.41 -6.79 -13.84
CA TYR A 43 -3.42 -7.20 -12.84
C TYR A 43 -4.14 -7.77 -11.62
N LYS A 44 -4.03 -9.09 -11.44
CA LYS A 44 -4.60 -9.75 -10.26
C LYS A 44 -3.82 -9.38 -9.00
N PRO A 45 -4.48 -9.13 -7.87
CA PRO A 45 -3.83 -8.99 -6.57
C PRO A 45 -2.98 -10.23 -6.20
N PRO A 46 -1.89 -10.06 -5.45
CA PRO A 46 -1.41 -8.81 -4.85
C PRO A 46 -0.67 -7.90 -5.86
N LEU A 47 -0.89 -6.58 -5.77
CA LEU A 47 -0.21 -5.58 -6.60
C LEU A 47 1.13 -5.09 -6.03
N CYS A 48 1.37 -5.34 -4.74
CA CYS A 48 2.65 -5.08 -4.05
C CYS A 48 3.49 -6.37 -4.07
N GLU A 49 4.81 -6.25 -3.93
CA GLU A 49 5.74 -7.38 -4.05
C GLU A 49 6.22 -7.92 -2.70
N LEU A 50 6.57 -7.04 -1.75
CA LEU A 50 7.20 -7.44 -0.49
C LEU A 50 6.24 -7.28 0.69
N TYR A 51 5.62 -6.10 0.85
CA TYR A 51 4.84 -5.74 2.02
C TYR A 51 3.52 -5.03 1.65
N CYS A 52 2.46 -5.32 2.40
CA CYS A 52 1.19 -4.61 2.32
C CYS A 52 0.97 -3.73 3.56
N TYR A 53 1.19 -2.42 3.41
CA TYR A 53 1.00 -1.44 4.49
C TYR A 53 -0.47 -1.07 4.73
N LYS A 54 -1.39 -1.41 3.82
CA LYS A 54 -2.82 -1.20 4.09
C LYS A 54 -3.38 -2.21 5.09
N LEU A 55 -2.85 -3.44 5.09
CA LEU A 55 -3.25 -4.50 6.01
C LEU A 55 -2.67 -4.33 7.42
N GLN A 56 -1.47 -3.76 7.52
CA GLN A 56 -0.78 -3.57 8.79
C GLN A 56 0.07 -2.30 8.75
N THR A 57 -0.08 -1.50 9.80
CA THR A 57 0.75 -0.32 10.10
C THR A 57 1.17 -0.40 11.58
N PRO A 58 2.34 0.14 11.97
CA PRO A 58 3.25 0.98 11.18
C PRO A 58 4.17 0.21 10.22
N ILE A 59 4.48 -1.06 10.49
CA ILE A 59 5.27 -1.93 9.60
C ILE A 59 4.32 -2.76 8.74
N GLY A 60 4.56 -2.81 7.44
CA GLY A 60 3.73 -3.54 6.49
C GLY A 60 3.75 -5.05 6.71
N LYS A 61 2.63 -5.72 6.38
CA LYS A 61 2.52 -7.18 6.47
C LYS A 61 3.25 -7.86 5.29
N PRO A 62 4.16 -8.83 5.51
CA PRO A 62 4.84 -9.51 4.41
C PRO A 62 3.86 -10.27 3.52
N ILE A 63 3.96 -10.09 2.20
CA ILE A 63 3.03 -10.71 1.24
C ILE A 63 3.23 -12.22 1.16
N LYS A 64 4.45 -12.70 1.41
CA LYS A 64 4.78 -14.13 1.47
C LYS A 64 3.98 -14.88 2.55
N GLU A 65 3.52 -14.19 3.58
CA GLU A 65 2.72 -14.76 4.67
C GLU A 65 1.22 -14.74 4.38
N LEU A 66 0.78 -14.01 3.34
CA LEU A 66 -0.61 -13.95 2.92
C LEU A 66 -0.94 -15.18 2.07
N LYS A 67 -1.94 -15.96 2.50
CA LYS A 67 -2.43 -17.09 1.72
C LYS A 67 -3.40 -16.59 0.67
N GLY A 68 -2.97 -16.53 -0.59
CA GLY A 68 -3.86 -16.49 -1.76
C GLY A 68 -4.84 -15.32 -1.84
N GLY A 69 -4.36 -14.12 -2.13
CA GLY A 69 -5.22 -13.03 -2.63
C GLY A 69 -5.93 -12.16 -1.59
N GLU A 70 -5.68 -12.36 -0.30
CA GLU A 70 -6.24 -11.59 0.84
C GLU A 70 -5.74 -10.13 0.93
N THR A 71 -5.43 -9.47 -0.19
CA THR A 71 -5.00 -8.08 -0.20
C THR A 71 -6.14 -7.15 -0.60
N PRO A 72 -6.43 -6.09 0.18
CA PRO A 72 -7.50 -5.15 -0.11
C PRO A 72 -7.09 -4.14 -1.19
N CYS A 73 -6.55 -4.62 -2.33
CA CYS A 73 -6.01 -3.76 -3.38
C CYS A 73 -7.06 -2.81 -3.96
N HIS A 74 -8.32 -3.27 -4.09
CA HIS A 74 -9.43 -2.46 -4.57
C HIS A 74 -9.66 -1.22 -3.69
N GLU A 75 -9.79 -1.41 -2.38
CA GLU A 75 -9.98 -0.33 -1.42
C GLU A 75 -8.71 0.52 -1.28
N CYS A 76 -7.54 -0.12 -1.27
CA CYS A 76 -6.25 0.55 -1.15
C CYS A 76 -6.02 1.56 -2.26
N LEU A 77 -6.50 1.30 -3.48
CA LEU A 77 -6.29 2.20 -4.62
C LEU A 77 -7.17 3.46 -4.57
N LYS A 78 -8.28 3.42 -3.83
CA LYS A 78 -9.18 4.57 -3.57
C LYS A 78 -8.62 5.53 -2.53
N ILE A 79 -7.81 4.99 -1.61
CA ILE A 79 -7.29 5.73 -0.46
C ILE A 79 -5.89 6.25 -0.77
N GLU A 80 -5.66 7.51 -0.43
CA GLU A 80 -4.33 8.10 -0.39
C GLU A 80 -4.03 8.69 0.99
N VAL A 81 -2.85 8.43 1.51
CA VAL A 81 -2.32 9.08 2.71
C VAL A 81 -2.04 10.53 2.37
N ALA A 82 -2.82 11.45 2.94
CA ALA A 82 -2.64 12.89 2.76
C ALA A 82 -1.52 13.40 3.67
N ILE A 83 -1.49 12.94 4.92
CA ILE A 83 -0.47 13.27 5.92
C ILE A 83 -0.02 11.99 6.60
N GLY A 84 1.29 11.76 6.63
CA GLY A 84 1.90 10.65 7.35
C GLY A 84 3.38 10.91 7.63
N VAL A 85 3.90 10.21 8.64
CA VAL A 85 5.31 10.24 9.05
C VAL A 85 5.95 8.91 8.66
N ILE A 86 7.11 8.97 8.03
CA ILE A 86 7.92 7.80 7.70
C ILE A 86 9.17 7.82 8.58
N TYR A 87 9.47 6.70 9.23
CA TYR A 87 10.63 6.53 10.12
C TYR A 87 11.50 5.37 9.65
#